data_AF-A0A0L9UZK9-F1
#
_entry.id   AF-A0A0L9UZK9-F1
#
_cell.length_a   1.000
_cell.length_b   1.000
_cell.length_c   1.000
_cell.angle_alpha   90.00
_cell.angle_beta   90.00
_cell.angle_gamma   90.00
#
_symmetry.space_group_name_H-M   'P 1'
#
loop_
_entity.id
_entity.type
_entity.pdbx_description
1 polymer ?
#
loop_
_entity_poly.entity_id
_entity_poly.type
_entity_poly.pdbx_seq_one_letter_code
_entity_poly.pdbx_strand_id
1 'polypeptide(L)'
;MAKSSTLSLHGYGILITLMLFHKLIPIKGSSYHDDCGELSCGPNQPPIRFPFQLVKGIHECAHRGYCLYCTQENNTMLFLPTIKLQVEYIDYQTLQIYLKDPNNCLPKTLLNHYNPFNDHYFTVSSSLSFFDCSSVGYRQLRNSYGSYQDMISCPIYVTDSQASVLEWDLTFCSKMFDVTAPVSAFDMLQNKLTLTWSKPACTACEAQGKRCKWKNNSTEVIECFDCYNERGLQKRITDFRSFIVSTTGEIRFLLTTSLNFFISLTLFNQISYSYRRFSSFGPAGHCGF
;
A
#
# COMPACT_ATOMS: atom_id res chain seq x y z
N MET A 1 11.42 24.47 72.46
CA MET A 1 12.31 23.73 71.54
C MET A 1 11.74 22.32 71.45
N ALA A 2 11.32 21.72 70.32
CA ALA A 2 11.44 22.01 68.90
C ALA A 2 10.06 21.81 68.22
N LYS A 3 9.82 22.54 67.13
CA LYS A 3 8.57 22.54 66.34
C LYS A 3 8.41 21.20 65.60
N SER A 4 7.24 20.59 65.74
CA SER A 4 6.80 19.50 64.86
C SER A 4 6.54 20.06 63.46
N SER A 5 7.34 19.64 62.49
CA SER A 5 7.12 19.91 61.08
C SER A 5 6.47 18.70 60.43
N THR A 6 5.13 18.67 60.48
CA THR A 6 4.28 17.84 59.62
C THR A 6 4.36 18.35 58.17
N LEU A 7 5.48 18.08 57.51
CA LEU A 7 5.68 18.38 56.09
C LEU A 7 5.08 17.26 55.23
N SER A 8 3.83 17.50 54.84
CA SER A 8 3.21 17.16 53.55
C SER A 8 3.28 15.70 53.06
N LEU A 9 2.44 14.85 53.64
CA LEU A 9 1.97 13.61 53.00
C LEU A 9 1.10 13.90 51.75
N HIS A 10 0.60 15.14 51.61
CA HIS A 10 -0.22 15.59 50.48
C HIS A 10 0.56 15.83 49.19
N GLY A 11 1.85 16.19 49.28
CA GLY A 11 2.68 16.46 48.09
C GLY A 11 3.01 15.20 47.29
N TYR A 12 3.25 14.08 47.97
CA TYR A 12 3.55 12.79 47.33
C TYR A 12 2.32 12.18 46.65
N GLY A 13 1.12 12.37 47.20
CA GLY A 13 -0.13 11.91 46.59
C GLY A 13 -0.44 12.58 45.25
N ILE A 14 -0.15 13.89 45.14
CA ILE A 14 -0.33 14.68 43.91
C ILE A 14 0.71 14.30 42.84
N LEU A 15 1.95 14.00 43.25
CA LEU A 15 2.98 13.53 42.33
C LEU A 15 2.68 12.13 41.78
N ILE A 16 2.15 11.23 42.59
CA ILE A 16 1.77 9.87 42.16
C ILE A 16 0.55 9.89 41.22
N THR A 17 -0.43 10.78 41.46
CA THR A 17 -1.56 10.95 40.53
C THR A 17 -1.10 11.55 39.21
N LEU A 18 -0.25 12.59 39.21
CA LEU A 18 0.29 13.19 37.97
C LEU A 18 1.11 12.21 37.11
N MET A 19 1.81 11.26 37.74
CA MET A 19 2.54 10.19 37.05
C MET A 19 1.62 9.10 36.45
N LEU A 20 0.44 8.86 37.04
CA LEU A 20 -0.55 7.89 36.54
C LEU A 20 -1.36 8.44 35.34
N PHE A 21 -1.49 9.77 35.20
CA PHE A 21 -2.20 10.42 34.08
C PHE A 21 -1.38 10.56 32.79
N HIS A 22 -0.07 10.26 32.79
CA HIS A 22 0.78 10.30 31.57
C HIS A 22 0.70 9.04 30.68
N LYS A 23 -0.19 8.09 30.98
CA LYS A 23 -0.32 6.81 30.25
C LYS A 23 -1.53 6.71 29.32
N LEU A 24 -2.13 7.82 28.87
CA LEU A 24 -3.20 7.81 27.86
C LEU A 24 -3.13 9.04 26.95
N ILE A 25 -2.06 9.17 26.17
CA ILE A 25 -2.15 9.90 24.89
C ILE A 25 -2.28 8.82 23.82
N PRO A 26 -3.49 8.51 23.33
CA PRO A 26 -3.59 7.85 22.04
C PRO A 26 -3.08 8.88 21.03
N ILE A 27 -1.82 8.74 20.63
CA ILE A 27 -1.36 9.34 19.39
C ILE A 27 -2.31 8.72 18.36
N LYS A 28 -3.28 9.50 17.88
CA LYS A 28 -3.91 9.21 16.60
C LYS A 28 -2.74 9.14 15.64
N GLY A 29 -2.26 7.93 15.35
CA GLY A 29 -1.47 7.71 14.18
C GLY A 29 -2.28 8.31 13.06
N SER A 30 -1.75 9.36 12.42
CA SER A 30 -2.10 9.61 11.03
C SER A 30 -2.08 8.24 10.37
N SER A 31 -3.16 7.84 9.70
CA SER A 31 -3.13 6.65 8.87
C SER A 31 -2.11 6.90 7.77
N TYR A 32 -0.84 6.65 8.10
CA TYR A 32 0.22 6.54 7.13
C TYR A 32 -0.17 5.27 6.39
N HIS A 33 -0.56 5.44 5.13
CA HIS A 33 -0.82 4.29 4.27
C HIS A 33 0.41 3.39 4.37
N ASP A 34 0.21 2.07 4.51
CA ASP A 34 1.29 1.11 4.37
C ASP A 34 1.83 1.26 2.95
N ASP A 35 2.79 2.17 2.77
CA ASP A 35 3.34 2.61 1.47
C ASP A 35 3.99 1.44 0.71
N CYS A 36 4.10 0.27 1.36
CA CYS A 36 4.65 -0.94 0.79
C CYS A 36 3.70 -2.12 0.73
N GLY A 37 2.44 -1.93 1.09
CA GLY A 37 1.36 -2.84 0.70
C GLY A 37 1.24 -2.90 -0.83
N GLU A 38 0.82 -4.05 -1.35
CA GLU A 38 0.41 -4.12 -2.74
C GLU A 38 -0.90 -3.34 -2.91
N LEU A 39 -0.90 -2.34 -3.78
CA LEU A 39 -2.10 -1.60 -4.12
C LEU A 39 -2.96 -2.46 -5.05
N SER A 40 -4.27 -2.38 -4.90
CA SER A 40 -5.22 -3.05 -5.77
C SER A 40 -6.58 -2.38 -5.64
N CYS A 41 -7.39 -2.41 -6.70
CA CYS A 41 -8.75 -1.90 -6.67
C CYS A 41 -9.72 -2.79 -5.90
N GLY A 42 -9.35 -4.04 -5.61
CA GLY A 42 -10.17 -4.92 -4.79
C GLY A 42 -9.71 -6.39 -4.86
N PRO A 43 -10.46 -7.29 -4.21
CA PRO A 43 -10.24 -8.73 -4.35
C PRO A 43 -10.32 -9.14 -5.83
N ASN A 44 -9.41 -10.00 -6.28
CA ASN A 44 -9.30 -10.48 -7.67
C ASN A 44 -8.93 -9.42 -8.73
N GLN A 45 -8.48 -8.24 -8.31
CA GLN A 45 -7.91 -7.24 -9.21
C GLN A 45 -6.38 -7.36 -9.27
N PRO A 46 -5.75 -6.99 -10.39
CA PRO A 46 -4.31 -7.11 -10.55
C PRO A 46 -3.57 -6.25 -9.51
N PRO A 47 -2.45 -6.76 -8.94
CA PRO A 47 -1.63 -5.96 -8.05
C PRO A 47 -0.97 -4.81 -8.82
N ILE A 48 -1.06 -3.62 -8.26
CA ILE A 48 -0.55 -2.37 -8.82
C ILE A 48 0.78 -2.04 -8.14
N ARG A 49 1.82 -1.90 -8.97
CA ARG A 49 3.20 -1.62 -8.56
C ARG A 49 3.79 -0.61 -9.54
N PHE A 50 4.90 -0.01 -9.14
CA PHE A 50 5.69 0.86 -10.00
C PHE A 50 6.04 0.14 -11.33
N PRO A 51 5.92 0.80 -12.50
CA PRO A 51 5.73 2.24 -12.72
C PRO A 51 4.29 2.76 -12.59
N PHE A 52 3.29 1.88 -12.46
CA PHE A 52 1.90 2.30 -12.39
C PHE A 52 1.57 3.00 -11.08
N GLN A 53 0.75 4.04 -11.18
CA GLN A 53 0.25 4.82 -10.07
C GLN A 53 -1.26 4.66 -9.97
N LEU A 54 -1.75 4.34 -8.77
CA LEU A 54 -3.17 4.37 -8.51
C LEU A 54 -3.59 5.78 -8.07
N VAL A 55 -4.45 6.43 -8.86
CA VAL A 55 -4.93 7.80 -8.61
C VAL A 55 -6.39 7.80 -8.17
N LYS A 56 -6.79 8.78 -7.35
CA LYS A 56 -8.20 8.96 -6.95
C LYS A 56 -8.97 9.80 -7.96
N GLY A 57 -8.29 10.70 -8.66
CA GLY A 57 -8.87 11.53 -9.72
C GLY A 57 -7.92 11.72 -10.90
N ILE A 58 -8.48 11.96 -12.09
CA ILE A 58 -7.70 12.15 -13.33
C ILE A 58 -6.71 13.32 -13.20
N HIS A 59 -7.06 14.36 -12.44
CA HIS A 59 -6.19 15.54 -12.22
C HIS A 59 -4.93 15.23 -11.39
N GLU A 60 -4.90 14.09 -10.68
CA GLU A 60 -3.73 13.65 -9.90
C GLU A 60 -2.75 12.83 -10.75
N CYS A 61 -3.08 12.59 -12.02
CA CYS A 61 -2.23 11.85 -12.94
C CYS A 61 -1.05 12.73 -13.41
N ALA A 62 0.03 12.72 -12.62
CA ALA A 62 1.27 13.40 -12.99
C ALA A 62 1.98 12.73 -14.18
N HIS A 63 1.77 11.42 -14.39
CA HIS A 63 2.47 10.61 -15.40
C HIS A 63 1.51 10.05 -16.43
N ARG A 64 1.46 10.68 -17.60
CA ARG A 64 0.71 10.15 -18.73
C ARG A 64 1.20 8.72 -19.03
N GLY A 65 0.26 7.81 -19.32
CA GLY A 65 0.58 6.41 -19.62
C GLY A 65 0.91 5.51 -18.43
N TYR A 66 0.92 5.98 -17.18
CA TYR A 66 1.11 5.08 -16.01
C TYR A 66 0.01 5.20 -14.97
N CYS A 67 -1.08 5.92 -15.27
CA CYS A 67 -2.15 6.17 -14.33
C CYS A 67 -3.26 5.13 -14.41
N LEU A 68 -3.48 4.47 -13.28
CA LEU A 68 -4.61 3.58 -13.05
C LEU A 68 -5.59 4.22 -12.08
N TYR A 69 -6.87 3.91 -12.23
CA TYR A 69 -7.90 4.31 -11.27
C TYR A 69 -8.89 3.16 -11.03
N CYS A 70 -9.58 3.21 -9.89
CA CYS A 70 -10.60 2.22 -9.57
C CYS A 70 -11.99 2.75 -9.91
N THR A 71 -12.84 1.89 -10.47
CA THR A 71 -14.28 2.19 -10.58
C THR A 71 -15.01 1.90 -9.28
N GLN A 72 -16.30 2.25 -9.21
CA GLN A 72 -17.15 1.94 -8.06
C GLN A 72 -17.34 0.43 -7.87
N GLU A 73 -17.26 -0.34 -8.96
CA GLU A 73 -17.32 -1.80 -8.98
C GLU A 73 -15.94 -2.44 -8.73
N ASN A 74 -14.96 -1.65 -8.26
CA ASN A 74 -13.59 -2.09 -8.01
C ASN A 74 -12.83 -2.57 -9.25
N ASN A 75 -13.24 -2.18 -10.47
CA ASN A 75 -12.46 -2.52 -11.66
C ASN A 75 -11.24 -1.60 -11.78
N THR A 76 -10.09 -2.20 -12.11
CA THR A 76 -8.87 -1.44 -12.41
C THR A 76 -8.94 -0.92 -13.84
N MET A 77 -8.79 0.39 -14.01
CA MET A 77 -8.87 1.05 -15.31
C MET A 77 -7.58 1.79 -15.61
N LEU A 78 -7.10 1.65 -16.84
CA LEU A 78 -6.01 2.46 -17.38
C LEU A 78 -6.60 3.72 -18.03
N PHE A 79 -6.06 4.87 -17.64
CA PHE A 79 -6.38 6.14 -18.26
C PHE A 79 -5.29 6.55 -19.26
N LEU A 80 -5.68 6.61 -20.52
CA LEU A 80 -4.93 7.26 -21.59
C LEU A 80 -5.61 8.60 -21.92
N PRO A 81 -4.90 9.59 -22.49
CA PRO A 81 -5.41 10.95 -22.67
C PRO A 81 -6.83 11.04 -23.25
N THR A 82 -7.20 10.09 -24.10
CA THR A 82 -8.50 10.05 -24.77
C THR A 82 -9.28 8.74 -24.56
N ILE A 83 -8.65 7.69 -24.03
CA ILE A 83 -9.26 6.36 -23.92
C ILE A 83 -9.19 5.86 -22.48
N LYS A 84 -10.28 5.21 -22.05
CA LYS A 84 -10.36 4.46 -20.80
C LYS A 84 -10.47 2.99 -21.14
N LEU A 85 -9.55 2.18 -20.63
CA LEU A 85 -9.53 0.74 -20.87
C LEU A 85 -9.51 0.01 -19.54
N GLN A 86 -10.19 -1.12 -19.48
CA GLN A 86 -10.16 -1.97 -18.28
C GLN A 86 -8.87 -2.80 -18.30
N VAL A 87 -8.18 -2.85 -17.17
CA VAL A 87 -7.01 -3.69 -16.97
C VAL A 87 -7.48 -5.08 -16.57
N GLU A 88 -7.11 -6.08 -17.36
CA GLU A 88 -7.35 -7.49 -17.02
C GLU A 88 -6.19 -8.06 -16.20
N TYR A 89 -4.96 -7.75 -16.63
CA TYR A 89 -3.75 -8.29 -16.02
C TYR A 89 -2.55 -7.38 -16.27
N ILE A 90 -1.57 -7.41 -15.36
CA ILE A 90 -0.31 -6.68 -15.48
C ILE A 90 0.83 -7.67 -15.24
N ASP A 91 1.65 -7.89 -16.25
CA ASP A 91 2.84 -8.74 -16.16
C ASP A 91 4.11 -7.87 -16.04
N TYR A 92 4.63 -7.78 -14.82
CA TYR A 92 5.86 -7.03 -14.54
C TYR A 92 7.14 -7.74 -15.00
N GLN A 93 7.09 -9.04 -15.34
CA GLN A 93 8.26 -9.77 -15.84
C GLN A 93 8.47 -9.49 -17.33
N THR A 94 7.39 -9.55 -18.11
CA THR A 94 7.41 -9.27 -19.55
C THR A 94 7.17 -7.81 -19.89
N LEU A 95 6.82 -6.99 -18.89
CA LEU A 95 6.50 -5.56 -19.01
C LEU A 95 5.27 -5.31 -19.91
N GLN A 96 4.25 -6.16 -19.78
CA GLN A 96 3.03 -6.13 -20.59
C GLN A 96 1.79 -5.88 -19.74
N ILE A 97 0.92 -4.99 -20.22
CA ILE A 97 -0.39 -4.72 -19.62
C ILE A 97 -1.47 -5.18 -20.59
N TYR A 98 -2.37 -6.01 -20.08
CA TYR A 98 -3.47 -6.59 -20.85
C TYR A 98 -4.74 -5.80 -20.54
N LEU A 99 -5.33 -5.29 -21.61
CA LEU A 99 -6.41 -4.32 -21.57
C LEU A 99 -7.57 -4.81 -22.42
N LYS A 100 -8.78 -4.38 -22.06
CA LYS A 100 -9.97 -4.56 -22.86
C LYS A 100 -10.84 -3.30 -22.86
N ASP A 101 -11.67 -3.16 -23.89
CA ASP A 101 -12.75 -2.19 -23.86
C ASP A 101 -13.87 -2.72 -22.94
N PRO A 102 -14.27 -1.98 -21.89
CA PRO A 102 -15.39 -2.38 -21.04
C PRO A 102 -16.71 -2.53 -21.81
N ASN A 103 -16.86 -1.87 -22.97
CA ASN A 103 -18.04 -1.99 -23.84
C ASN A 103 -17.94 -3.16 -24.83
N ASN A 104 -16.87 -3.95 -24.79
CA ASN A 104 -16.61 -5.03 -25.73
C ASN A 104 -16.61 -4.61 -27.21
N CYS A 105 -16.11 -3.40 -27.47
CA CYS A 105 -16.15 -2.76 -28.78
C CYS A 105 -14.83 -2.03 -29.11
N LEU A 106 -13.71 -2.72 -28.86
CA LEU A 106 -12.37 -2.18 -29.00
C LEU A 106 -12.10 -1.53 -30.37
N PRO A 107 -12.57 -2.07 -31.52
CA PRO A 107 -12.48 -1.39 -32.79
C PRO A 107 -13.04 0.02 -32.82
N LYS A 108 -14.26 0.22 -32.35
CA LYS A 108 -14.88 1.54 -32.30
C LYS A 108 -14.16 2.46 -31.32
N THR A 109 -13.69 1.92 -30.20
CA THR A 109 -12.96 2.68 -29.17
C THR A 109 -11.63 3.23 -29.71
N LEU A 110 -10.91 2.44 -30.50
CA LEU A 110 -9.64 2.85 -31.14
C LEU A 110 -9.86 3.70 -32.40
N LEU A 111 -10.95 3.49 -33.14
CA LEU A 111 -11.34 4.29 -34.31
C LEU A 111 -11.33 5.79 -34.01
N ASN A 112 -11.83 6.17 -32.84
CA ASN A 112 -11.98 7.57 -32.43
C ASN A 112 -10.67 8.21 -31.96
N HIS A 113 -9.58 7.45 -31.89
CA HIS A 113 -8.36 7.84 -31.18
C HIS A 113 -7.12 7.28 -31.88
N TYR A 114 -6.76 7.87 -33.01
CA TYR A 114 -5.80 7.33 -33.97
C TYR A 114 -4.35 7.19 -33.44
N ASN A 115 -3.98 7.85 -32.33
CA ASN A 115 -2.63 7.68 -31.74
C ASN A 115 -2.55 8.01 -30.22
N PRO A 116 -3.14 7.20 -29.32
CA PRO A 116 -3.09 7.43 -27.88
C PRO A 116 -1.86 6.79 -27.20
N PHE A 117 -1.06 6.00 -27.92
CA PHE A 117 -0.09 5.07 -27.32
C PHE A 117 1.38 5.48 -27.52
N ASN A 118 1.68 6.45 -28.40
CA ASN A 118 3.02 6.64 -28.99
C ASN A 118 4.16 7.00 -28.02
N ASP A 119 3.85 7.55 -26.85
CA ASP A 119 4.90 8.13 -25.99
C ASP A 119 5.36 7.18 -24.87
N HIS A 120 4.57 6.16 -24.53
CA HIS A 120 4.80 5.35 -23.31
C HIS A 120 4.71 3.84 -23.52
N TYR A 121 4.21 3.40 -24.68
CA TYR A 121 4.01 2.00 -24.98
C TYR A 121 4.60 1.61 -26.32
N PHE A 122 5.14 0.41 -26.37
CA PHE A 122 5.58 -0.26 -27.58
C PHE A 122 4.61 -1.38 -27.91
N THR A 123 4.36 -1.54 -29.19
CA THR A 123 3.44 -2.55 -29.70
C THR A 123 3.82 -2.91 -31.13
N VAL A 124 3.53 -4.15 -31.53
CA VAL A 124 3.75 -4.60 -32.91
C VAL A 124 2.72 -3.91 -33.80
N SER A 125 3.19 -3.25 -34.85
CA SER A 125 2.34 -2.57 -35.82
C SER A 125 1.79 -3.54 -36.86
N SER A 126 0.47 -3.57 -37.00
CA SER A 126 -0.22 -4.28 -38.08
C SER A 126 -0.91 -3.28 -39.00
N SER A 127 -0.94 -3.60 -40.29
CA SER A 127 -1.72 -2.85 -41.27
C SER A 127 -3.16 -3.38 -41.25
N LEU A 128 -4.09 -2.54 -40.80
CA LEU A 128 -5.48 -2.90 -40.57
C LEU A 128 -6.41 -2.12 -41.49
N SER A 129 -7.53 -2.74 -41.85
CA SER A 129 -8.64 -2.11 -42.55
C SER A 129 -9.88 -2.08 -41.65
N PHE A 130 -10.49 -0.90 -41.52
CA PHE A 130 -11.72 -0.70 -40.76
C PHE A 130 -12.93 -0.68 -41.68
N PHE A 131 -14.01 -1.33 -41.26
CA PHE A 131 -15.26 -1.44 -41.99
C PHE A 131 -16.44 -1.06 -41.11
N ASP A 132 -17.37 -0.30 -41.68
CA ASP A 132 -18.68 -0.02 -41.09
C ASP A 132 -19.68 -1.09 -41.54
N CYS A 133 -20.13 -1.90 -40.60
CA CYS A 133 -21.09 -2.99 -40.78
C CYS A 133 -22.46 -2.65 -40.17
N SER A 134 -22.77 -1.37 -39.92
CA SER A 134 -24.04 -0.94 -39.32
C SER A 134 -25.27 -1.37 -40.12
N SER A 135 -25.12 -1.57 -41.42
CA SER A 135 -26.16 -2.04 -42.35
C SER A 135 -26.46 -3.54 -42.26
N VAL A 136 -25.59 -4.34 -41.64
CA VAL A 136 -25.69 -5.81 -41.65
C VAL A 136 -26.87 -6.29 -40.79
N GLY A 137 -27.16 -5.63 -39.66
CA GLY A 137 -28.31 -5.95 -38.82
C GLY A 137 -28.30 -7.34 -38.16
N TYR A 138 -27.24 -8.13 -38.35
CA TYR A 138 -27.03 -9.43 -37.70
C TYR A 138 -26.06 -9.30 -36.53
N ARG A 139 -26.06 -10.28 -35.61
CA ARG A 139 -25.11 -10.32 -34.49
C ARG A 139 -23.67 -10.63 -34.93
N GLN A 140 -23.50 -11.40 -36.00
CA GLN A 140 -22.19 -11.87 -36.49
C GLN A 140 -22.20 -11.95 -38.02
N LEU A 141 -21.02 -11.87 -38.63
CA LEU A 141 -20.82 -12.11 -40.06
C LEU A 141 -20.80 -13.63 -40.36
N ARG A 142 -21.25 -14.03 -41.55
CA ARG A 142 -21.47 -15.44 -41.90
C ARG A 142 -20.20 -16.29 -41.87
N ASN A 143 -19.07 -15.70 -42.25
CA ASN A 143 -17.78 -16.39 -42.31
C ASN A 143 -16.91 -16.11 -41.07
N SER A 144 -17.52 -15.70 -39.95
CA SER A 144 -16.82 -15.46 -38.69
C SER A 144 -16.61 -16.77 -37.92
N TYR A 145 -15.37 -17.26 -37.85
CA TYR A 145 -15.01 -18.44 -37.04
C TYR A 145 -14.62 -18.05 -35.62
N GLY A 146 -15.47 -18.26 -34.60
CA GLY A 146 -15.09 -18.18 -33.18
C GLY A 146 -15.95 -17.24 -32.32
N SER A 147 -15.54 -17.00 -31.07
CA SER A 147 -16.23 -16.11 -30.11
C SER A 147 -15.93 -14.64 -30.41
N TYR A 148 -16.61 -14.06 -31.38
CA TYR A 148 -16.29 -12.74 -31.92
C TYR A 148 -17.40 -11.69 -31.75
N GLN A 149 -16.93 -10.43 -31.78
CA GLN A 149 -17.64 -9.17 -31.61
C GLN A 149 -19.10 -9.17 -32.10
N ASP A 150 -20.00 -8.64 -31.27
CA ASP A 150 -21.40 -8.47 -31.62
C ASP A 150 -21.58 -7.25 -32.53
N MET A 151 -21.96 -7.49 -33.79
CA MET A 151 -22.14 -6.44 -34.80
C MET A 151 -23.33 -5.52 -34.52
N ILE A 152 -24.25 -5.90 -33.63
CA ILE A 152 -25.36 -5.01 -33.22
C ILE A 152 -24.85 -3.95 -32.24
N SER A 153 -24.12 -4.36 -31.20
CA SER A 153 -23.57 -3.44 -30.21
C SER A 153 -22.29 -2.74 -30.69
N CYS A 154 -21.51 -3.40 -31.55
CA CYS A 154 -20.26 -2.91 -32.11
C CYS A 154 -20.20 -3.13 -33.64
N PRO A 155 -20.81 -2.25 -34.45
CA PRO A 155 -20.90 -2.42 -35.90
C PRO A 155 -19.60 -2.05 -36.65
N ILE A 156 -18.46 -1.92 -35.97
CA ILE A 156 -17.17 -1.57 -36.59
C ILE A 156 -16.30 -2.82 -36.65
N TYR A 157 -16.10 -3.37 -37.84
CA TYR A 157 -15.29 -4.56 -38.05
C TYR A 157 -13.87 -4.20 -38.50
N VAL A 158 -12.90 -5.05 -38.15
CA VAL A 158 -11.49 -4.84 -38.46
C VAL A 158 -10.87 -6.12 -39.00
N THR A 159 -10.10 -5.99 -40.08
CA THR A 159 -9.29 -7.09 -40.63
C THR A 159 -7.86 -6.62 -40.89
N ASP A 160 -6.97 -7.58 -41.13
CA ASP A 160 -5.70 -7.25 -41.79
C ASP A 160 -5.98 -6.64 -43.17
N SER A 161 -5.16 -5.68 -43.58
CA SER A 161 -5.39 -4.92 -44.82
C SER A 161 -5.30 -5.75 -46.10
N GLN A 162 -4.64 -6.92 -46.02
CA GLN A 162 -4.50 -7.87 -47.10
C GLN A 162 -5.59 -8.96 -47.09
N ALA A 163 -6.53 -8.90 -46.16
CA ALA A 163 -7.59 -9.89 -46.03
C ALA A 163 -8.59 -9.81 -47.20
N SER A 164 -9.09 -10.97 -47.64
CA SER A 164 -10.08 -11.06 -48.72
C SER A 164 -11.45 -10.60 -48.24
N VAL A 165 -11.97 -9.50 -48.81
CA VAL A 165 -13.31 -8.98 -48.51
C VAL A 165 -14.41 -10.03 -48.75
N LEU A 166 -14.24 -10.89 -49.75
CA LEU A 166 -15.20 -11.96 -50.08
C LEU A 166 -15.16 -13.11 -49.06
N GLU A 167 -13.96 -13.50 -48.63
CA GLU A 167 -13.79 -14.59 -47.66
C GLU A 167 -14.36 -14.18 -46.30
N TRP A 168 -14.23 -12.92 -45.92
CA TRP A 168 -14.73 -12.39 -44.64
C TRP A 168 -16.18 -11.87 -44.69
N ASP A 169 -16.87 -12.02 -45.82
CA ASP A 169 -18.26 -11.56 -46.03
C ASP A 169 -18.45 -10.05 -45.77
N LEU A 170 -17.43 -9.26 -46.06
CA LEU A 170 -17.38 -7.81 -45.82
C LEU A 170 -18.00 -7.00 -46.95
N THR A 171 -18.56 -7.65 -47.97
CA THR A 171 -19.29 -7.01 -49.07
C THR A 171 -20.54 -6.27 -48.61
N PHE A 172 -21.10 -6.65 -47.45
CA PHE A 172 -22.23 -5.98 -46.80
C PHE A 172 -21.82 -4.81 -45.90
N CYS A 173 -20.51 -4.60 -45.73
CA CYS A 173 -19.92 -3.53 -44.95
C CYS A 173 -19.26 -2.49 -45.87
N SER A 174 -19.18 -1.24 -45.40
CA SER A 174 -18.49 -0.17 -46.12
C SER A 174 -17.07 -0.01 -45.59
N LYS A 175 -16.05 -0.12 -46.46
CA LYS A 175 -14.66 0.15 -46.06
C LYS A 175 -14.53 1.62 -45.67
N MET A 176 -14.00 1.89 -44.47
CA MET A 176 -13.81 3.23 -43.94
C MET A 176 -12.43 3.77 -44.31
N PHE A 177 -11.38 3.11 -43.82
CA PHE A 177 -9.98 3.50 -44.05
C PHE A 177 -9.02 2.38 -43.65
N ASP A 178 -7.77 2.54 -44.05
CA ASP A 178 -6.65 1.72 -43.60
C ASP A 178 -5.82 2.49 -42.56
N VAL A 179 -5.29 1.77 -41.58
CA VAL A 179 -4.44 2.33 -40.53
C VAL A 179 -3.34 1.34 -40.18
N THR A 180 -2.16 1.87 -39.88
CA THR A 180 -1.15 1.08 -39.17
C THR A 180 -1.40 1.29 -37.69
N ALA A 181 -1.99 0.29 -37.04
CA ALA A 181 -2.30 0.35 -35.61
C ALA A 181 -1.45 -0.68 -34.88
N PRO A 182 -1.08 -0.44 -33.62
CA PRO A 182 -0.13 -1.30 -32.97
C PRO A 182 -0.87 -2.36 -32.15
N VAL A 183 -1.68 -3.13 -32.87
CA VAL A 183 -2.54 -4.21 -32.38
C VAL A 183 -2.95 -5.07 -33.59
N SER A 184 -3.14 -6.38 -33.41
CA SER A 184 -3.60 -7.27 -34.48
C SER A 184 -5.12 -7.19 -34.68
N ALA A 185 -5.61 -7.47 -35.90
CA ALA A 185 -7.05 -7.56 -36.15
C ALA A 185 -7.72 -8.62 -35.25
N PHE A 186 -7.05 -9.76 -35.06
CA PHE A 186 -7.51 -10.84 -34.20
C PHE A 186 -7.73 -10.38 -32.75
N ASP A 187 -6.74 -9.72 -32.16
CA ASP A 187 -6.83 -9.24 -30.78
C ASP A 187 -7.92 -8.17 -30.64
N MET A 188 -8.02 -7.25 -31.60
CA MET A 188 -9.07 -6.23 -31.62
C MET A 188 -10.47 -6.85 -31.60
N LEU A 189 -10.71 -7.83 -32.47
CA LEU A 189 -11.99 -8.53 -32.57
C LEU A 189 -12.29 -9.41 -31.34
N GLN A 190 -11.27 -9.83 -30.60
CA GLN A 190 -11.37 -10.53 -29.31
C GLN A 190 -11.47 -9.58 -28.11
N ASN A 191 -11.56 -8.26 -28.34
CA ASN A 191 -11.55 -7.24 -27.31
C ASN A 191 -10.29 -7.28 -26.41
N LYS A 192 -9.14 -7.56 -27.02
CA LYS A 192 -7.84 -7.63 -26.34
C LYS A 192 -6.91 -6.57 -26.90
N LEU A 193 -6.24 -5.87 -25.99
CA LEU A 193 -5.16 -4.95 -26.30
C LEU A 193 -4.01 -5.20 -25.34
N THR A 194 -2.85 -5.54 -25.87
CA THR A 194 -1.63 -5.71 -25.07
C THR A 194 -0.73 -4.53 -25.35
N LEU A 195 -0.34 -3.81 -24.30
CA LEU A 195 0.66 -2.74 -24.41
C LEU A 195 1.92 -3.15 -23.67
N THR A 196 3.08 -2.91 -24.27
CA THR A 196 4.38 -3.13 -23.60
C THR A 196 4.92 -1.79 -23.12
N TRP A 197 5.41 -1.67 -21.88
CA TRP A 197 6.01 -0.42 -21.40
C TRP A 197 7.53 -0.55 -21.23
N SER A 198 8.26 0.57 -21.28
CA SER A 198 9.70 0.60 -21.01
C SER A 198 10.00 0.33 -19.54
N LYS A 199 10.99 -0.52 -19.24
CA LYS A 199 11.46 -0.72 -17.87
C LYS A 199 12.04 0.60 -17.32
N PRO A 200 11.46 1.18 -16.26
CA PRO A 200 12.01 2.37 -15.63
C PRO A 200 13.33 2.05 -14.90
N ALA A 201 14.19 3.06 -14.73
CA ALA A 201 15.50 2.95 -14.08
C ALA A 201 15.39 2.80 -12.54
N CYS A 202 14.81 1.68 -12.08
CA CYS A 202 14.54 1.41 -10.67
C CYS A 202 15.63 0.57 -9.96
N THR A 203 16.57 0.02 -10.72
CA THR A 203 17.56 -0.95 -10.23
C THR A 203 18.43 -0.40 -9.09
N ALA A 204 18.77 0.89 -9.10
CA ALA A 204 19.57 1.52 -8.06
C ALA A 204 18.85 1.57 -6.70
N CYS A 205 17.53 1.82 -6.69
CA CYS A 205 16.74 1.82 -5.47
C CYS A 205 16.55 0.39 -4.95
N GLU A 206 16.23 -0.54 -5.86
CA GLU A 206 16.06 -1.96 -5.52
C GLU A 206 17.34 -2.55 -4.90
N ALA A 207 18.51 -2.18 -5.42
CA ALA A 207 19.81 -2.59 -4.87
C ALA A 207 20.05 -2.06 -3.44
N GLN A 208 19.43 -0.94 -3.07
CA GLN A 208 19.47 -0.39 -1.71
C GLN A 208 18.38 -0.99 -0.79
N GLY A 209 17.59 -1.95 -1.28
CA GLY A 209 16.43 -2.48 -0.57
C GLY A 209 15.25 -1.50 -0.51
N LYS A 210 15.26 -0.45 -1.32
CA LYS A 210 14.24 0.59 -1.41
C LYS A 210 13.30 0.33 -2.59
N ARG A 211 12.14 0.98 -2.59
CA ARG A 211 11.22 0.96 -3.73
C ARG A 211 11.29 2.26 -4.53
N CYS A 212 10.82 2.20 -5.76
CA CYS A 212 10.75 3.35 -6.65
C CYS A 212 9.37 3.94 -6.66
N LYS A 213 9.33 5.27 -6.59
CA LYS A 213 8.16 6.04 -6.96
C LYS A 213 8.59 7.14 -7.91
N TRP A 214 7.62 7.68 -8.62
CA TRP A 214 7.87 8.88 -9.37
C TRP A 214 7.92 10.10 -8.46
N LYS A 215 8.79 11.05 -8.78
CA LYS A 215 8.87 12.33 -8.10
C LYS A 215 7.67 13.19 -8.47
N ASN A 216 7.01 13.78 -7.47
CA ASN A 216 5.88 14.69 -7.68
C ASN A 216 6.23 15.79 -8.71
N ASN A 217 5.35 15.99 -9.70
CA ASN A 217 5.44 17.00 -10.77
C ASN A 217 6.56 16.83 -11.80
N SER A 218 7.27 15.69 -11.83
CA SER A 218 8.17 15.34 -12.94
C SER A 218 7.55 14.20 -13.74
N THR A 219 7.78 14.09 -15.04
CA THR A 219 7.35 12.93 -15.84
C THR A 219 8.42 11.84 -15.97
N GLU A 220 9.67 12.13 -15.58
CA GLU A 220 10.85 11.31 -15.90
C GLU A 220 11.77 11.03 -14.70
N VAL A 221 11.57 11.72 -13.56
CA VAL A 221 12.45 11.58 -12.40
C VAL A 221 11.90 10.54 -11.43
N ILE A 222 12.70 9.52 -11.18
CA ILE A 222 12.44 8.46 -10.19
C ILE A 222 13.11 8.84 -8.87
N GLU A 223 12.41 8.62 -7.76
CA GLU A 223 12.98 8.73 -6.42
C GLU A 223 12.83 7.42 -5.64
N CYS A 224 13.83 7.12 -4.81
CA CYS A 224 13.81 5.97 -3.92
C CYS A 224 13.07 6.32 -2.63
N PHE A 225 12.24 5.40 -2.14
CA PHE A 225 11.59 5.53 -0.84
C PHE A 225 11.72 4.24 -0.02
N ASP A 226 11.77 4.41 1.30
CA ASP A 226 11.96 3.32 2.25
C ASP A 226 10.63 2.67 2.63
N CYS A 227 10.61 1.33 2.58
CA CYS A 227 9.50 0.54 3.08
C CYS A 227 9.65 0.27 4.59
N TYR A 228 8.96 1.05 5.41
CA TYR A 228 8.87 0.72 6.84
C TYR A 228 7.69 -0.21 7.09
N ASN A 229 7.97 -1.52 7.25
CA ASN A 229 6.95 -2.46 7.73
C ASN A 229 6.53 -2.09 9.15
N GLU A 230 5.29 -1.65 9.35
CA GLU A 230 4.74 -1.34 10.69
C GLU A 230 4.88 -2.51 11.67
N ARG A 231 4.77 -3.76 11.19
CA ARG A 231 4.97 -4.98 12.00
C ARG A 231 6.37 -5.03 12.63
N GLY A 232 7.38 -4.52 11.94
CA GLY A 232 8.76 -4.47 12.44
C GLY A 232 8.95 -3.37 13.49
N LEU A 233 8.37 -2.19 13.28
CA LEU A 233 8.44 -1.08 14.21
C LEU A 233 7.66 -1.38 15.50
N GLN A 234 6.46 -1.97 15.38
CA GLN A 234 5.62 -2.31 16.51
C GLN A 234 6.21 -3.45 17.35
N LYS A 235 6.88 -4.43 16.71
CA LYS A 235 7.67 -5.44 17.41
C LYS A 235 8.84 -4.81 18.16
N ARG A 236 9.61 -3.93 17.51
CA ARG A 236 10.72 -3.19 18.15
C ARG A 236 10.27 -2.33 19.33
N ILE A 237 9.12 -1.66 19.21
CA ILE A 237 8.52 -0.87 20.29
C ILE A 237 8.06 -1.79 21.43
N THR A 238 7.48 -2.95 21.12
CA THR A 238 7.03 -3.91 22.13
C THR A 238 8.21 -4.53 22.88
N ASP A 239 9.27 -4.89 22.16
CA ASP A 239 10.52 -5.43 22.72
C ASP A 239 11.25 -4.38 23.58
N PHE A 240 11.24 -3.11 23.15
CA PHE A 240 11.82 -2.03 23.94
C PHE A 240 10.98 -1.74 25.21
N ARG A 241 9.65 -1.84 25.13
CA ARG A 241 8.75 -1.73 26.28
C ARG A 241 8.97 -2.85 27.30
N SER A 242 9.13 -4.10 26.85
CA SER A 242 9.38 -5.22 27.76
C SER A 242 10.72 -5.08 28.48
N PHE A 243 11.76 -4.58 27.79
CA PHE A 243 13.07 -4.28 28.39
C PHE A 243 12.99 -3.20 29.49
N ILE A 244 12.24 -2.11 29.26
CA ILE A 244 12.03 -1.05 30.27
C ILE A 244 11.27 -1.58 31.49
N VAL A 245 10.25 -2.42 31.29
CA VAL A 245 9.47 -3.00 32.40
C VAL A 245 10.31 -3.96 33.24
N SER A 246 11.17 -4.76 32.61
CA SER A 246 12.09 -5.65 33.33
C SER A 246 13.11 -4.86 34.16
N THR A 247 13.76 -3.86 33.58
CA THR A 247 14.77 -3.04 34.29
C THR A 247 14.19 -2.23 35.45
N THR A 248 12.98 -1.68 35.29
CA THR A 248 12.28 -0.97 36.37
C THR A 248 11.80 -1.91 37.49
N GLY A 249 11.43 -3.15 37.15
CA GLY A 249 11.09 -4.20 38.12
C GLY A 249 12.28 -4.59 39.02
N GLU A 250 13.44 -4.82 38.41
CA GLU A 250 14.68 -5.17 39.13
C GLU A 250 15.13 -4.04 40.07
N ILE A 251 15.14 -2.79 39.58
CA ILE A 251 15.50 -1.63 40.40
C ILE A 251 14.55 -1.47 41.59
N ARG A 252 13.23 -1.68 41.38
CA ARG A 252 12.24 -1.59 42.44
C ARG A 252 12.44 -2.67 43.52
N PHE A 253 12.81 -3.90 43.13
CA PHE A 253 13.10 -4.99 44.06
C PHE A 253 14.37 -4.75 44.88
N LEU A 254 15.43 -4.21 44.26
CA LEU A 254 16.66 -3.85 44.96
C LEU A 254 16.45 -2.71 45.96
N LEU A 255 15.62 -1.72 45.61
CA LEU A 255 15.31 -0.61 46.52
C LEU A 255 14.44 -1.05 47.71
N THR A 256 13.49 -1.97 47.52
CA THR A 256 12.66 -2.47 48.64
C THR A 256 13.44 -3.39 49.57
N THR A 257 14.28 -4.27 49.03
CA THR A 257 15.12 -5.16 49.85
C THR A 257 16.17 -4.39 50.65
N SER A 258 16.82 -3.40 50.04
CA SER A 258 17.75 -2.52 50.75
C SER A 258 17.06 -1.71 51.86
N LEU A 259 15.90 -1.11 51.58
CA LEU A 259 15.12 -0.38 52.58
C LEU A 259 14.72 -1.29 53.75
N ASN A 260 14.20 -2.48 53.48
CA ASN A 260 13.83 -3.45 54.51
C ASN A 260 15.05 -3.89 55.35
N PHE A 261 16.20 -4.11 54.71
CA PHE A 261 17.44 -4.43 55.42
C PHE A 261 17.89 -3.32 56.36
N PHE A 262 17.85 -2.06 55.91
CA PHE A 262 18.15 -0.91 56.77
C PHE A 262 17.17 -0.80 57.95
N ILE A 263 15.87 -0.98 57.71
CA ILE A 263 14.86 -0.99 58.78
C ILE A 263 15.18 -2.10 59.80
N SER A 264 15.46 -3.32 59.35
CA SER A 264 15.83 -4.43 60.25
C SER A 264 17.09 -4.15 61.07
N LEU A 265 18.12 -3.54 60.47
CA LEU A 265 19.33 -3.11 61.18
C LEU A 265 19.05 -2.06 62.25
N THR A 266 18.20 -1.07 61.94
CA THR A 266 17.83 -0.03 62.92
C THR A 266 17.04 -0.61 64.08
N LEU A 267 16.10 -1.52 63.81
CA LEU A 267 15.35 -2.24 64.85
C LEU A 267 16.26 -3.13 65.70
N PHE A 268 17.18 -3.87 65.08
CA PHE A 268 18.15 -4.70 65.81
C PHE A 268 19.06 -3.86 66.71
N ASN A 269 19.52 -2.71 66.22
CA ASN A 269 20.32 -1.76 67.01
C ASN A 269 19.51 -1.15 68.15
N GLN A 270 18.24 -0.79 67.95
CA GLN A 270 17.36 -0.32 69.01
C GLN A 270 17.09 -1.40 70.07
N ILE A 271 16.87 -2.65 69.66
CA ILE A 271 16.69 -3.79 70.57
C ILE A 271 17.97 -4.06 71.35
N SER A 272 19.14 -4.06 70.69
CA SER A 272 20.44 -4.23 71.34
C SER A 272 20.74 -3.10 72.34
N TYR A 273 20.40 -1.86 71.99
CA TYR A 273 20.51 -0.71 72.89
C TYR A 273 19.58 -0.84 74.10
N SER A 274 18.34 -1.27 73.88
CA SER A 274 17.36 -1.52 74.94
C SER A 274 17.81 -2.66 75.86
N TYR A 275 18.40 -3.72 75.30
CA TYR A 275 18.94 -4.85 76.06
C TYR A 275 20.19 -4.48 76.87
N ARG A 276 21.09 -3.65 76.31
CA ARG A 276 22.24 -3.08 77.06
C ARG A 276 21.78 -2.17 78.20
N ARG A 277 20.69 -1.41 78.00
CA ARG A 277 20.11 -0.55 79.03
C ARG A 277 19.43 -1.34 80.15
N PHE A 278 18.83 -2.49 79.83
CA PHE A 278 18.26 -3.41 80.82
C PHE A 278 19.34 -4.18 81.60
N SER A 279 20.43 -4.59 80.94
CA SER A 279 21.54 -5.30 81.59
C SER A 279 22.44 -4.40 82.46
N SER A 280 22.32 -3.07 82.36
CA SER A 280 22.94 -2.13 83.30
C SER A 280 22.20 -1.96 84.63
N PHE A 281 21.04 -2.63 84.83
CA PHE A 281 20.39 -2.75 86.14
C PHE A 281 20.60 -4.16 86.71
N GLY A 282 21.79 -4.40 87.25
CA GLY A 282 22.13 -5.54 88.11
C GLY A 282 21.99 -5.19 89.62
N PRO A 283 21.99 -6.19 90.52
CA PRO A 283 21.20 -6.20 91.76
C PRO A 283 21.82 -5.36 92.89
N ALA A 284 21.01 -4.55 93.57
CA ALA A 284 21.23 -4.26 94.99
C ALA A 284 20.46 -5.34 95.76
N GLY A 285 21.02 -6.18 96.63
CA GLY A 285 22.23 -6.03 97.42
C GLY A 285 21.87 -6.23 98.89
N HIS A 286 21.88 -7.49 99.33
CA HIS A 286 22.16 -8.01 100.67
C HIS A 286 21.27 -7.74 101.91
N CYS A 287 21.03 -8.86 102.60
CA CYS A 287 20.48 -9.10 103.94
C CYS A 287 21.40 -8.66 105.11
N GLY A 288 20.86 -8.65 106.34
CA GLY A 288 21.63 -9.06 107.52
C GLY A 288 21.06 -8.67 108.90
N PHE A 289 20.67 -9.71 109.67
CA PHE A 289 20.44 -9.82 111.13
C PHE A 289 19.23 -9.14 111.79
#